data_AF-A0A7Y7P212-F1
#
_entry.id   AF-A0A7Y7P212-F1
#
_cell.length_a   1.000
_cell.length_b   1.000
_cell.length_c   1.000
_cell.angle_alpha   90.00
_cell.angle_beta   90.00
_cell.angle_gamma   90.00
#
_symmetry.space_group_name_H-M   'P 1'
#
loop_
_entity.id
_entity.type
_entity.pdbx_description
1 polymer ?
#
loop_
_entity_poly.entity_id
_entity_poly.type
_entity_poly.pdbx_seq_one_letter_code
_entity_poly.pdbx_strand_id
1 'polypeptide(L)'
;YNHGDNVSLTATANTGYTFVNWTENGNSISTNPSLPTFSATANRTLVANFTLNSYPITASVIPVNSGTITGAGTYNHGDNVSLTATANTGYTFVNWTENGNSISTNPSLPTFSATANRTLVANFRLTTSINDFENISNISVYPNPVSNELIIRIEGNTTKLKFEIFNSIGQSVFKGEFIESTVIQTRNFVSGIYLIKFENGKTFEFKKVIKQ
;
A
#
# COMPACT_ATOMS: atom_id res chain seq x y z
N TYR A 1 38.17 -1.14 49.49
CA TYR A 1 38.78 -2.40 49.91
C TYR A 1 40.05 -2.09 50.65
N ASN A 2 40.26 -2.69 51.81
CA ASN A 2 41.51 -2.64 52.54
C ASN A 2 42.55 -3.54 51.86
N HIS A 3 43.83 -3.33 52.20
CA HIS A 3 44.91 -4.18 51.69
C HIS A 3 44.68 -5.64 52.09
N GLY A 4 44.67 -6.55 51.10
CA GLY A 4 44.49 -7.99 51.29
C GLY A 4 43.04 -8.47 51.21
N ASP A 5 42.05 -7.57 51.12
CA ASP A 5 40.65 -7.95 50.90
C ASP A 5 40.48 -8.71 49.58
N ASN A 6 39.65 -9.76 49.59
CA ASN A 6 39.23 -10.43 48.36
C ASN A 6 38.12 -9.64 47.67
N VAL A 7 38.34 -9.27 46.41
CA VAL A 7 37.44 -8.47 45.59
C VAL A 7 36.86 -9.34 44.48
N SER A 8 35.53 -9.29 44.33
CA SER A 8 34.80 -9.90 43.21
C SER A 8 34.00 -8.82 42.50
N LEU A 9 34.10 -8.78 41.17
CA LEU A 9 33.42 -7.78 40.34
C LEU A 9 32.61 -8.46 39.25
N THR A 10 31.37 -8.02 39.11
CA THR A 10 30.44 -8.47 38.07
C THR A 10 29.84 -7.27 37.37
N ALA A 11 29.87 -7.28 36.04
CA ALA A 11 29.22 -6.29 35.20
C ALA A 11 27.84 -6.82 34.77
N THR A 12 26.78 -6.07 35.07
CA THR A 12 25.43 -6.35 34.57
C THR A 12 25.05 -5.26 33.58
N ALA A 13 24.72 -5.64 32.36
CA ALA A 13 24.28 -4.68 31.35
C ALA A 13 22.85 -4.20 31.66
N ASN A 14 22.63 -2.89 31.53
CA ASN A 14 21.28 -2.34 31.52
C ASN A 14 20.54 -2.75 30.25
N THR A 15 19.20 -2.69 30.27
CA THR A 15 18.36 -2.97 29.09
C THR A 15 18.84 -2.16 27.88
N GLY A 16 19.03 -2.84 26.76
CA GLY A 16 19.51 -2.24 25.52
C GLY A 16 21.02 -2.14 25.37
N TYR A 17 21.80 -2.54 26.38
CA TYR A 17 23.25 -2.59 26.30
C TYR A 17 23.78 -4.02 26.31
N THR A 18 24.94 -4.22 25.71
CA THR A 18 25.72 -5.45 25.80
C THR A 18 27.06 -5.16 26.47
N PHE A 19 27.45 -6.00 27.43
CA PHE A 19 28.79 -5.93 28.03
C PHE A 19 29.84 -6.26 26.97
N VAL A 20 30.88 -5.43 26.89
CA VAL A 20 31.97 -5.60 25.92
C VAL A 20 33.18 -6.21 26.60
N ASN A 21 33.74 -5.51 27.58
CA ASN A 21 34.94 -5.94 28.30
C ASN A 21 35.17 -5.12 29.58
N TRP A 22 36.04 -5.64 30.43
CA TRP A 22 36.72 -4.90 31.47
C TRP A 22 38.01 -4.30 30.93
N THR A 23 38.30 -3.04 31.28
CA THR A 23 39.57 -2.39 31.00
C THR A 23 40.26 -1.90 32.28
N GLU A 24 41.58 -1.85 32.23
CA GLU A 24 42.43 -1.22 33.24
C GLU A 24 43.48 -0.38 32.53
N ASN A 25 43.61 0.90 32.92
CA ASN A 25 44.49 1.87 32.25
C ASN A 25 44.29 1.92 30.72
N GLY A 26 43.05 1.74 30.26
CA GLY A 26 42.68 1.73 28.84
C GLY A 26 42.90 0.39 28.12
N ASN A 27 43.56 -0.60 28.74
CA ASN A 27 43.81 -1.90 28.12
C ASN A 27 42.73 -2.91 28.48
N SER A 28 42.27 -3.69 27.50
CA SER A 28 41.30 -4.77 27.71
C SER A 28 41.92 -5.90 28.53
N ILE A 29 41.29 -6.25 29.65
CA ILE A 29 41.79 -7.29 30.57
C ILE A 29 40.90 -8.53 30.63
N SER A 30 39.62 -8.42 30.26
CA SER A 30 38.70 -9.56 30.25
C SER A 30 37.45 -9.24 29.43
N THR A 31 36.96 -10.22 28.68
CA THR A 31 35.63 -10.19 28.02
C THR A 31 34.56 -10.95 28.81
N ASN A 32 34.92 -11.50 29.98
CA ASN A 32 33.95 -12.10 30.89
C ASN A 32 33.35 -11.01 31.81
N PRO A 33 32.01 -10.86 31.89
CA PRO A 33 31.38 -9.89 32.78
C PRO A 33 31.68 -10.15 34.25
N SER A 34 31.97 -11.39 34.65
CA SER A 34 32.39 -11.75 36.00
C SER A 34 33.90 -11.96 36.04
N LEU A 35 34.62 -11.07 36.75
CA LEU A 35 36.06 -11.24 36.95
C LEU A 35 36.33 -12.30 38.02
N PRO A 36 37.41 -13.09 37.88
CA PRO A 36 37.90 -13.93 38.97
C PRO A 36 38.19 -13.10 40.22
N THR A 37 37.98 -13.68 41.41
CA THR A 37 38.31 -13.03 42.67
C THR A 37 39.81 -12.77 42.77
N PHE A 38 40.18 -11.58 43.26
CA PHE A 38 41.58 -11.19 43.46
C PHE A 38 41.76 -10.41 44.76
N SER A 39 42.97 -10.43 45.33
CA SER A 39 43.27 -9.65 46.53
C SER A 39 43.63 -8.20 46.20
N ALA A 40 43.06 -7.25 46.93
CA ALA A 40 43.37 -5.83 46.80
C ALA A 40 44.76 -5.52 47.38
N THR A 41 45.81 -5.62 46.55
CA THR A 41 47.20 -5.34 46.94
C THR A 41 47.68 -3.93 46.56
N ALA A 42 46.98 -3.27 45.64
CA ALA A 42 47.26 -1.91 45.19
C ALA A 42 45.98 -1.21 44.71
N ASN A 43 46.04 0.11 44.56
CA ASN A 43 44.95 0.88 43.94
C ASN A 43 44.81 0.49 42.46
N ARG A 44 43.58 0.18 42.04
CA ARG A 44 43.25 -0.21 40.68
C ARG A 44 41.99 0.54 40.23
N THR A 45 41.95 0.88 38.95
CA THR A 45 40.76 1.46 38.31
C THR A 45 40.30 0.51 37.21
N LEU A 46 39.23 -0.22 37.49
CA LEU A 46 38.62 -1.20 36.59
C LEU A 46 37.35 -0.61 36.01
N VAL A 47 37.25 -0.59 34.68
CA VAL A 47 36.10 -0.01 33.98
C VAL A 47 35.37 -1.11 33.22
N ALA A 48 34.07 -1.27 33.47
CA ALA A 48 33.20 -2.12 32.67
C ALA A 48 32.68 -1.31 31.47
N ASN A 49 33.00 -1.75 30.26
CA ASN A 49 32.57 -1.10 29.03
C ASN A 49 31.35 -1.82 28.46
N PHE A 50 30.40 -1.03 27.99
CA PHE A 50 29.16 -1.50 27.39
C PHE A 50 28.95 -0.81 26.04
N THR A 51 28.29 -1.50 25.12
CA THR A 51 27.87 -0.94 23.85
C THR A 51 26.36 -0.92 23.76
N LEU A 52 25.78 0.12 23.16
CA LEU A 52 24.36 0.20 22.90
C LEU A 52 24.01 -0.77 21.77
N ASN A 53 22.97 -1.58 21.97
CA ASN A 53 22.50 -2.52 20.96
C ASN A 53 21.86 -1.75 19.80
N SER A 54 21.95 -2.32 18.60
CA SER A 54 21.27 -1.80 17.41
C SER A 54 20.56 -2.93 16.67
N TYR A 55 19.46 -2.58 16.01
CA TYR A 55 18.55 -3.51 15.36
C TYR A 55 18.28 -3.07 13.91
N PRO A 56 18.56 -3.92 12.91
CA PRO A 56 18.05 -3.73 11.56
C PRO A 56 16.52 -3.85 11.52
N ILE A 57 15.89 -2.81 11.00
CA ILE A 57 14.49 -2.79 10.58
C ILE A 57 14.46 -2.77 9.06
N THR A 58 14.13 -3.91 8.47
CA THR A 58 14.06 -4.08 7.02
C THR A 58 12.62 -4.04 6.55
N ALA A 59 12.42 -3.53 5.33
CA ALA A 59 11.11 -3.45 4.72
C ALA A 59 11.19 -3.70 3.21
N SER A 60 10.17 -4.35 2.65
CA SER A 60 10.08 -4.64 1.22
C SER A 60 8.65 -4.41 0.69
N VAL A 61 8.51 -4.28 -0.63
CA VAL A 61 7.22 -4.07 -1.30
C VAL A 61 6.81 -5.33 -2.06
N ILE A 62 5.53 -5.69 -1.99
CA ILE A 62 4.92 -6.75 -2.80
C ILE A 62 3.65 -6.19 -3.46
N PRO A 63 3.49 -6.30 -4.79
CA PRO A 63 4.46 -6.77 -5.79
C PRO A 63 5.75 -5.93 -5.89
N VAL A 64 6.79 -6.47 -6.51
CA VAL A 64 8.02 -5.70 -6.80
C VAL A 64 7.66 -4.48 -7.65
N ASN A 65 8.26 -3.32 -7.35
CA ASN A 65 8.00 -2.04 -8.00
C ASN A 65 6.56 -1.48 -7.84
N SER A 66 5.73 -2.02 -6.94
CA SER A 66 4.38 -1.50 -6.69
C SER A 66 4.34 -0.23 -5.84
N GLY A 67 5.46 0.14 -5.23
CA GLY A 67 5.58 1.30 -4.36
C GLY A 67 7.00 1.49 -3.86
N THR A 68 7.15 2.44 -2.95
CA THR A 68 8.39 2.75 -2.22
C THR A 68 8.12 2.76 -0.72
N ILE A 69 9.18 2.58 0.06
CA ILE A 69 9.14 2.62 1.53
C ILE A 69 10.23 3.58 2.01
N THR A 70 9.91 4.40 3.01
CA THR A 70 10.88 5.22 3.75
C THR A 70 10.90 4.84 5.23
N GLY A 71 12.04 5.09 5.89
CA GLY A 71 12.24 4.83 7.33
C GLY A 71 12.77 3.44 7.70
N ALA A 72 13.11 2.59 6.72
CA ALA A 72 13.86 1.37 7.00
C ALA A 72 15.34 1.70 7.26
N GLY A 73 16.01 0.92 8.10
CA GLY A 73 17.39 1.17 8.49
C GLY A 73 17.79 0.45 9.76
N THR A 74 18.99 0.75 10.24
CA THR A 74 19.49 0.26 11.54
C THR A 74 19.25 1.33 12.60
N TYR A 75 18.64 0.92 13.71
CA TYR A 75 18.24 1.79 14.81
C TYR A 75 18.89 1.35 16.12
N ASN A 76 19.24 2.29 17.00
CA ASN A 76 19.71 1.92 18.33
C ASN A 76 18.53 1.43 19.18
N HIS A 77 18.84 0.65 20.22
CA HIS A 77 17.83 0.16 21.14
C HIS A 77 17.02 1.31 21.76
N GLY A 78 15.70 1.25 21.59
CA GLY A 78 14.78 2.25 22.13
C GLY A 78 14.47 3.41 21.19
N ASP A 79 15.17 3.53 20.06
CA ASP A 79 14.85 4.54 19.04
C ASP A 79 13.43 4.31 18.51
N ASN A 80 12.73 5.40 18.22
CA ASN A 80 11.42 5.35 17.59
C ASN A 80 11.57 5.18 16.07
N VAL A 81 10.90 4.16 15.54
CA VAL A 81 10.90 3.82 14.12
C VAL A 81 9.55 4.21 13.52
N SER A 82 9.59 4.86 12.36
CA SER A 82 8.41 5.21 11.57
C SER A 82 8.63 4.73 10.14
N LEU A 83 7.67 3.96 9.62
CA LEU A 83 7.71 3.46 8.24
C LEU A 83 6.54 4.03 7.45
N THR A 84 6.82 4.55 6.26
CA THR A 84 5.79 5.04 5.34
C THR A 84 5.90 4.32 4.02
N ALA A 85 4.78 3.74 3.57
CA ALA A 85 4.64 3.16 2.25
C ALA A 85 3.94 4.14 1.29
N THR A 86 4.54 4.37 0.13
CA THR A 86 3.97 5.20 -0.94
C THR A 86 3.72 4.33 -2.16
N ALA A 87 2.47 4.25 -2.61
CA ALA A 87 2.12 3.48 -3.81
C ALA A 87 2.65 4.15 -5.07
N ASN A 88 3.16 3.34 -6.01
CA ASN A 88 3.44 3.81 -7.36
C ASN A 88 2.13 3.94 -8.16
N THR A 89 2.17 4.66 -9.28
CA THR A 89 1.02 4.80 -10.19
C THR A 89 0.45 3.44 -10.58
N GLY A 90 -0.87 3.30 -10.50
CA GLY A 90 -1.56 2.06 -10.81
C GLY A 90 -1.59 1.05 -9.66
N TYR A 91 -1.12 1.41 -8.47
CA TYR A 91 -1.21 0.59 -7.26
C TYR A 91 -1.88 1.32 -6.11
N THR A 92 -2.49 0.54 -5.21
CA THR A 92 -3.06 1.00 -3.95
C THR A 92 -2.44 0.20 -2.82
N PHE A 93 -2.03 0.89 -1.76
CA PHE A 93 -1.56 0.25 -0.53
C PHE A 93 -2.69 -0.57 0.11
N VAL A 94 -2.38 -1.79 0.55
CA VAL A 94 -3.34 -2.70 1.19
C VAL A 94 -3.09 -2.77 2.67
N ASN A 95 -1.90 -3.23 3.07
CA ASN A 95 -1.50 -3.37 4.46
C ASN A 95 0.01 -3.55 4.61
N TRP A 96 0.46 -3.33 5.85
CA TRP A 96 1.73 -3.81 6.36
C TRP A 96 1.54 -5.22 6.91
N THR A 97 2.51 -6.10 6.65
CA THR A 97 2.59 -7.43 7.25
C THR A 97 3.95 -7.70 7.86
N GLU A 98 3.97 -8.55 8.88
CA GLU A 98 5.17 -9.09 9.49
C GLU A 98 4.94 -10.59 9.75
N ASN A 99 5.87 -11.44 9.33
CA ASN A 99 5.73 -12.90 9.39
C ASN A 99 4.41 -13.41 8.76
N GLY A 100 3.96 -12.74 7.69
CA GLY A 100 2.71 -13.05 6.97
C GLY A 100 1.43 -12.53 7.64
N ASN A 101 1.49 -11.97 8.84
CA ASN A 101 0.32 -11.45 9.55
C ASN A 101 0.12 -9.97 9.28
N SER A 102 -1.12 -9.54 9.04
CA SER A 102 -1.48 -8.13 8.86
C SER A 102 -1.35 -7.37 10.17
N ILE A 103 -0.52 -6.32 10.19
CA ILE A 103 -0.28 -5.51 11.39
C ILE A 103 -0.88 -4.10 11.31
N SER A 104 -1.13 -3.59 10.11
CA SER A 104 -1.72 -2.26 9.91
C SER A 104 -2.25 -2.09 8.48
N THR A 105 -3.37 -1.42 8.32
CA THR A 105 -3.90 -0.97 7.01
C THR A 105 -3.61 0.51 6.73
N ASN A 106 -2.87 1.19 7.62
CA ASN A 106 -2.42 2.56 7.41
C ASN A 106 -1.05 2.56 6.69
N PRO A 107 -0.90 3.25 5.54
CA PRO A 107 0.39 3.35 4.84
C PRO A 107 1.49 3.98 5.70
N SER A 108 1.14 4.90 6.60
CA SER A 108 2.02 5.39 7.66
C SER A 108 1.86 4.49 8.87
N LEU A 109 2.82 3.58 9.06
CA LEU A 109 2.79 2.64 10.18
C LEU A 109 2.96 3.39 11.51
N PRO A 110 2.16 3.09 12.55
CA PRO A 110 2.34 3.68 13.86
C PRO A 110 3.77 3.49 14.37
N THR A 111 4.30 4.51 15.05
CA THR A 111 5.65 4.47 15.59
C THR A 111 5.82 3.36 16.61
N PHE A 112 6.95 2.66 16.56
CA PHE A 112 7.30 1.63 17.54
C PHE A 112 8.78 1.75 17.92
N SER A 113 9.14 1.26 19.11
CA SER A 113 10.53 1.28 19.58
C SER A 113 11.33 0.10 19.01
N ALA A 114 12.56 0.37 18.56
CA ALA A 114 13.49 -0.65 18.10
C ALA A 114 14.01 -1.46 19.30
N THR A 115 13.44 -2.64 19.54
CA THR A 115 13.86 -3.57 20.60
C THR A 115 14.34 -4.92 20.08
N ALA A 116 14.13 -5.19 18.79
CA ALA A 116 14.56 -6.38 18.09
C ALA A 116 14.62 -6.12 16.58
N ASN A 117 15.27 -7.03 15.85
CA ASN A 117 15.27 -7.03 14.39
C ASN A 117 13.84 -7.25 13.88
N ARG A 118 13.46 -6.53 12.82
CA ARG A 118 12.14 -6.70 12.19
C ARG A 118 12.25 -6.75 10.68
N THR A 119 11.33 -7.50 10.07
CA THR A 119 11.21 -7.62 8.62
C THR A 119 9.75 -7.40 8.25
N LEU A 120 9.47 -6.27 7.61
CA LEU A 120 8.13 -5.84 7.25
C LEU A 120 7.91 -5.89 5.75
N VAL A 121 6.66 -6.08 5.34
CA VAL A 121 6.26 -6.05 3.94
C VAL A 121 5.09 -5.09 3.78
N ALA A 122 5.25 -4.09 2.91
CA ALA A 122 4.16 -3.27 2.42
C ALA A 122 3.52 -3.99 1.22
N ASN A 123 2.29 -4.46 1.40
CA ASN A 123 1.54 -5.08 0.33
C ASN A 123 0.71 -4.04 -0.40
N PHE A 124 0.72 -4.15 -1.71
CA PHE A 124 -0.06 -3.34 -2.62
C PHE A 124 -0.89 -4.28 -3.50
N ARG A 125 -1.91 -3.71 -4.11
CA ARG A 125 -2.62 -4.33 -5.22
C ARG A 125 -2.69 -3.35 -6.36
N LEU A 126 -2.85 -3.86 -7.59
CA LEU A 126 -3.20 -3.00 -8.70
C LEU A 126 -4.44 -2.19 -8.32
N THR A 127 -4.39 -0.89 -8.56
CA THR A 127 -5.57 -0.05 -8.57
C THR A 127 -6.39 -0.49 -9.76
N THR A 128 -7.23 -1.51 -9.56
CA THR A 128 -8.30 -1.82 -10.49
C THR A 128 -9.23 -0.62 -10.44
N SER A 129 -9.07 0.30 -11.40
CA SER A 129 -10.03 1.37 -11.61
C SER A 129 -11.37 0.73 -11.98
N ILE A 130 -12.26 0.62 -11.00
CA ILE A 130 -13.72 0.50 -11.20
C ILE A 130 -14.45 1.60 -10.42
N ASN A 131 -13.75 2.34 -9.55
CA ASN A 131 -14.33 3.51 -8.92
C ASN A 131 -14.23 4.66 -9.94
N ASP A 132 -15.39 4.99 -10.52
CA ASP A 132 -15.64 5.92 -11.62
C ASP A 132 -15.58 5.33 -13.03
N PHE A 133 -16.30 4.21 -13.24
CA PHE A 133 -17.33 4.36 -14.26
C PHE A 133 -18.31 5.40 -13.70
N GLU A 134 -18.27 6.64 -14.21
CA GLU A 134 -19.54 7.36 -14.36
C GLU A 134 -20.39 6.44 -15.25
N ASN A 135 -21.13 5.53 -14.62
CA ASN A 135 -22.25 4.89 -15.27
C ASN A 135 -23.04 6.05 -15.86
N ILE A 136 -23.41 5.94 -17.13
CA ILE A 136 -24.37 6.88 -17.68
C ILE A 136 -25.75 6.44 -17.17
N SER A 137 -25.90 6.41 -15.84
CA SER A 137 -27.14 6.07 -15.17
C SER A 137 -28.21 7.04 -15.64
N ASN A 138 -29.38 6.48 -15.99
CA ASN A 138 -30.58 7.17 -16.49
C ASN A 138 -30.72 7.27 -18.03
N ILE A 139 -29.94 6.52 -18.83
CA ILE A 139 -30.30 6.32 -20.25
C ILE A 139 -31.49 5.35 -20.35
N SER A 140 -32.57 5.86 -20.94
CA SER A 140 -33.75 5.11 -21.37
C SER A 140 -33.83 5.07 -22.89
N VAL A 141 -34.13 3.89 -23.44
CA VAL A 141 -34.26 3.66 -24.87
C VAL A 141 -35.59 2.96 -25.13
N TYR A 142 -36.51 3.62 -25.83
CA TYR A 142 -37.88 3.15 -25.98
C TYR A 142 -38.53 3.63 -27.28
N PRO A 143 -39.55 2.92 -27.79
CA PRO A 143 -40.02 1.61 -27.34
C PRO A 143 -39.01 0.49 -27.67
N ASN A 144 -39.05 -0.60 -26.91
CA ASN A 144 -38.32 -1.82 -27.23
C ASN A 144 -39.28 -3.01 -27.00
N PRO A 145 -39.75 -3.71 -28.05
CA PRO A 145 -39.36 -3.58 -29.46
C PRO A 145 -39.75 -2.24 -30.12
N VAL A 146 -38.97 -1.80 -31.11
CA VAL A 146 -39.20 -0.58 -31.91
C VAL A 146 -39.67 -0.93 -33.31
N SER A 147 -40.55 -0.10 -33.90
CA SER A 147 -41.00 -0.24 -35.29
C SER A 147 -40.59 0.90 -36.21
N ASN A 148 -40.80 2.17 -35.80
CA ASN A 148 -40.59 3.33 -36.68
C ASN A 148 -39.68 4.39 -36.06
N GLU A 149 -39.84 4.67 -34.77
CA GLU A 149 -39.14 5.74 -34.08
C GLU A 149 -38.58 5.22 -32.77
N LEU A 150 -37.27 5.39 -32.59
CA LEU A 150 -36.57 5.05 -31.36
C LEU A 150 -36.23 6.33 -30.61
N ILE A 151 -36.69 6.43 -29.37
CA ILE A 151 -36.38 7.54 -28.49
C ILE A 151 -35.25 7.13 -27.56
N ILE A 152 -34.24 7.97 -27.48
CA ILE A 152 -33.18 7.87 -26.49
C ILE A 152 -33.32 9.07 -25.57
N ARG A 153 -33.38 8.85 -24.27
CA ARG A 153 -33.48 9.91 -23.27
C ARG A 153 -32.52 9.64 -22.12
N ILE A 154 -31.89 10.70 -21.62
CA ILE A 154 -31.03 10.72 -20.45
C ILE A 154 -31.50 11.85 -19.52
N GLU A 155 -31.88 11.50 -18.30
CA GLU A 155 -32.36 12.50 -17.34
C GLU A 155 -31.19 13.22 -16.66
N GLY A 156 -31.28 14.55 -16.58
CA GLY A 156 -30.31 15.39 -15.84
C GLY A 156 -28.99 15.66 -16.57
N ASN A 157 -28.83 15.22 -17.82
CA ASN A 157 -27.60 15.47 -18.57
C ASN A 157 -27.66 16.78 -19.36
N THR A 158 -26.75 17.70 -19.04
CA THR A 158 -26.63 19.02 -19.67
C THR A 158 -25.55 19.08 -20.76
N THR A 159 -24.83 17.98 -20.99
CA THR A 159 -23.72 17.90 -21.96
C THR A 159 -24.08 17.03 -23.16
N LYS A 160 -23.40 17.26 -24.30
CA LYS A 160 -23.61 16.42 -25.50
C LYS A 160 -23.07 15.01 -25.26
N LEU A 161 -23.93 14.01 -25.42
CA LEU A 161 -23.56 12.60 -25.40
C LEU A 161 -23.54 12.04 -26.83
N LYS A 162 -22.47 11.31 -27.18
CA LYS A 162 -22.37 10.63 -28.47
C LYS A 162 -23.02 9.26 -28.39
N PHE A 163 -23.66 8.83 -29.47
CA PHE A 163 -24.14 7.46 -29.58
C PHE A 163 -23.89 6.87 -30.98
N GLU A 164 -23.78 5.54 -31.02
CA GLU A 164 -23.59 4.75 -32.22
C GLU A 164 -24.42 3.47 -32.15
N ILE A 165 -25.19 3.19 -33.20
CA ILE A 165 -26.04 2.02 -33.32
C ILE A 165 -25.36 1.00 -34.23
N PHE A 166 -25.22 -0.22 -33.75
CA PHE A 166 -24.68 -1.37 -34.46
C PHE A 166 -25.75 -2.42 -34.71
N ASN A 167 -25.74 -3.05 -35.87
CA ASN A 167 -26.54 -4.26 -36.12
C ASN A 167 -25.88 -5.50 -35.48
N SER A 168 -26.53 -6.66 -35.59
CA SER A 168 -26.07 -7.92 -34.97
C SER A 168 -24.73 -8.46 -35.49
N ILE A 169 -24.25 -7.99 -36.64
CA ILE A 169 -22.92 -8.33 -37.18
C ILE A 169 -21.84 -7.32 -36.79
N GLY A 170 -22.17 -6.31 -35.98
CA GLY A 170 -21.23 -5.28 -35.51
C GLY A 170 -21.01 -4.12 -36.48
N GLN A 171 -21.78 -4.04 -37.58
CA GLN A 171 -21.70 -2.90 -38.50
C GLN A 171 -22.42 -1.69 -37.91
N SER A 172 -21.76 -0.54 -37.95
CA SER A 172 -22.35 0.76 -37.62
C SER A 172 -23.42 1.16 -38.64
N VAL A 173 -24.66 1.36 -38.18
CA VAL A 173 -25.80 1.75 -39.03
C VAL A 173 -26.27 3.18 -38.81
N PHE A 174 -25.96 3.78 -37.65
CA PHE A 174 -26.33 5.16 -37.33
C PHE A 174 -25.41 5.73 -36.26
N LYS A 175 -25.12 7.03 -36.32
CA LYS A 175 -24.34 7.77 -35.31
C LYS A 175 -24.98 9.13 -35.08
N GLY A 176 -24.86 9.65 -33.86
CA GLY A 176 -25.34 10.99 -33.55
C GLY A 176 -24.84 11.49 -32.20
N GLU A 177 -25.26 12.72 -31.87
CA GLU A 177 -25.04 13.34 -30.58
C GLU A 177 -26.36 13.94 -30.09
N PHE A 178 -26.57 13.99 -28.78
CA PHE A 178 -27.78 14.56 -28.19
C PHE A 178 -27.54 15.15 -26.81
N ILE A 179 -28.42 16.07 -26.39
CA ILE A 179 -28.53 16.60 -25.02
C ILE A 179 -29.92 16.22 -24.55
N GLU A 180 -30.03 15.59 -23.37
CA GLU A 180 -31.26 15.07 -22.75
C GLU A 180 -32.07 14.05 -23.56
N SER A 181 -32.42 14.28 -24.83
CA SER A 181 -33.13 13.31 -25.65
C SER A 181 -32.89 13.47 -27.16
N THR A 182 -33.15 12.40 -27.92
CA THR A 182 -33.18 12.41 -29.38
C THR A 182 -34.13 11.33 -29.92
N VAL A 183 -34.59 11.52 -31.16
CA VAL A 183 -35.47 10.59 -31.88
C VAL A 183 -34.76 10.10 -33.14
N ILE A 184 -34.68 8.78 -33.31
CA ILE A 184 -34.08 8.14 -34.49
C ILE A 184 -35.17 7.46 -35.30
N GLN A 185 -35.22 7.79 -36.59
CA GLN A 185 -36.10 7.13 -37.55
C GLN A 185 -35.52 5.76 -37.91
N THR A 186 -36.20 4.70 -37.49
CA THR A 186 -35.79 3.29 -37.67
C THR A 186 -36.63 2.54 -38.71
N ARG A 187 -37.53 3.22 -39.43
CA ARG A 187 -38.38 2.61 -40.48
C ARG A 187 -37.58 1.85 -41.54
N ASN A 188 -36.38 2.33 -41.86
CA ASN A 188 -35.50 1.73 -42.85
C ASN A 188 -34.53 0.69 -42.25
N PHE A 189 -34.60 0.44 -40.95
CA PHE A 189 -33.78 -0.59 -40.30
C PHE A 189 -34.44 -1.95 -40.50
N VAL A 190 -33.63 -2.94 -40.85
CA VAL A 190 -34.08 -4.33 -40.96
C VAL A 190 -34.47 -4.85 -39.59
N SER A 191 -35.53 -5.66 -39.50
CA SER A 191 -35.94 -6.30 -38.24
C SER A 191 -34.81 -7.18 -37.69
N GLY A 192 -34.54 -7.08 -36.39
CA GLY A 192 -33.37 -7.74 -35.78
C GLY A 192 -32.92 -7.11 -34.47
N ILE A 193 -31.77 -7.54 -33.98
CA ILE A 193 -31.15 -7.04 -32.75
C ILE A 193 -30.15 -5.95 -33.10
N TYR A 194 -30.21 -4.85 -32.35
CA TYR A 194 -29.27 -3.75 -32.41
C TYR A 194 -28.64 -3.49 -31.04
N LEU A 195 -27.38 -3.06 -31.03
CA LEU A 195 -26.68 -2.56 -29.86
C LEU A 195 -26.44 -1.05 -30.04
N ILE A 196 -26.71 -0.26 -29.02
CA ILE A 196 -26.45 1.17 -29.01
C ILE A 196 -25.35 1.44 -28.01
N LYS A 197 -24.21 1.93 -28.48
CA LYS A 197 -23.11 2.41 -27.66
C LYS A 197 -23.33 3.89 -27.37
N PHE A 198 -23.23 4.28 -26.11
CA PHE A 198 -23.20 5.66 -25.66
C PHE A 198 -21.80 6.01 -25.17
N GLU A 199 -21.30 7.22 -25.41
CA GLU A 199 -19.96 7.64 -25.01
C GLU A 199 -19.91 9.14 -24.67
N ASN A 200 -19.29 9.49 -23.53
CA ASN A 200 -19.09 10.87 -23.07
C ASN A 200 -17.61 11.33 -23.13
N GLY A 201 -16.77 10.60 -23.85
CA GLY A 201 -15.32 10.81 -23.95
C GLY A 201 -14.49 10.22 -22.81
N LYS A 202 -15.14 9.69 -21.76
CA LYS A 202 -14.50 8.98 -20.64
C LYS A 202 -14.99 7.53 -20.52
N THR A 203 -16.30 7.32 -20.60
CA THR A 203 -16.94 6.01 -20.42
C THR A 203 -17.81 5.65 -21.62
N PHE A 204 -18.12 4.35 -21.77
CA PHE A 204 -19.14 3.89 -22.71
C PHE A 204 -20.11 2.89 -22.07
N GLU A 205 -21.38 2.95 -22.50
CA GLU A 205 -22.45 2.03 -22.08
C GLU A 205 -23.16 1.44 -23.31
N PHE A 206 -23.62 0.18 -23.22
CA PHE A 206 -24.41 -0.45 -24.27
C PHE A 206 -25.87 -0.69 -23.86
N LYS A 207 -26.82 -0.39 -24.75
CA LYS A 207 -28.22 -0.84 -24.65
C LYS A 207 -28.59 -1.74 -25.83
N LYS A 208 -29.31 -2.82 -25.57
CA LYS A 208 -29.88 -3.70 -26.60
C LYS A 208 -31.28 -3.25 -26.97
N VAL A 209 -31.56 -3.18 -28.27
CA VAL A 209 -32.90 -2.90 -28.82
C VAL A 209 -33.28 -3.96 -29.85
N ILE A 210 -34.57 -4.30 -29.90
CA ILE A 210 -35.15 -5.20 -30.89
C ILE A 210 -35.96 -4.37 -31.88
N LYS A 211 -35.63 -4.44 -33.17
CA LYS A 211 -36.42 -3.88 -34.27
C LYS A 211 -37.41 -4.94 -34.77
N GLN A 212 -38.68 -4.58 -34.85
CA GLN A 212 -39.76 -5.36 -35.46
C GLN A 212 -40.29 -4.64 -36.69
#